data_AF-A0A1C5EB53-F1
#
_entry.id   AF-A0A1C5EB53-F1
#
_cell.length_a   1.000
_cell.length_b   1.000
_cell.length_c   1.000
_cell.angle_alpha   90.00
_cell.angle_beta   90.00
_cell.angle_gamma   90.00
#
_symmetry.space_group_name_H-M   'P 1'
#
loop_
_entity.id
_entity.type
_entity.pdbx_description
1 polymer ?
#
loop_
_entity_poly.entity_id
_entity_poly.type
_entity_poly.pdbx_seq_one_letter_code
_entity_poly.pdbx_strand_id
1 'polypeptide(L)' 'MSTRGDLHDLRHHGDAEMRDGAAGLIDLAVNVRTGTPPEWLRARIADSLAGLAAY' A
#
# COMPACT_ATOMS: atom_id res chain seq x y z
N MET A 1 -27.05 13.45 9.79
CA MET A 1 -25.78 13.54 10.54
C MET A 1 -25.61 12.23 11.29
N SER A 2 -24.88 11.26 10.71
CA SER A 2 -24.62 9.97 11.34
C SER A 2 -23.12 9.71 11.32
N THR A 3 -22.51 9.78 12.49
CA THR A 3 -21.12 9.39 12.76
C THR A 3 -21.15 8.16 13.65
N ARG A 4 -20.85 7.00 13.05
CA ARG A 4 -20.28 5.83 13.71
C ARG A 4 -19.55 5.02 12.63
N GLY A 5 -18.23 5.10 12.59
CA GLY A 5 -17.43 4.15 11.83
C GLY A 5 -17.58 2.76 12.44
N ASP A 6 -17.55 1.71 11.61
CA ASP A 6 -17.25 0.35 12.09
C ASP A 6 -16.94 -0.69 11.00
N LEU A 7 -16.54 -0.23 9.82
CA LEU A 7 -15.66 -1.00 8.96
C LEU A 7 -14.53 -0.03 8.65
N HIS A 8 -13.33 -0.27 9.16
CA HIS A 8 -12.15 0.52 8.83
C HIS A 8 -12.17 0.79 7.33
N ASP A 9 -12.26 2.05 6.91
CA ASP A 9 -12.20 2.38 5.50
C ASP A 9 -10.79 2.01 5.02
N LEU A 10 -10.65 0.81 4.46
CA LEU A 10 -9.37 0.26 3.99
C LEU A 10 -8.83 1.06 2.79
N ARG A 11 -9.58 2.03 2.29
CA ARG A 11 -9.18 2.96 1.25
C ARG A 11 -8.69 4.29 1.83
N HIS A 12 -8.68 4.48 3.14
CA HIS A 12 -8.07 5.65 3.76
C HIS A 12 -6.55 5.57 3.60
N HIS A 13 -5.98 6.52 2.84
CA HIS A 13 -4.55 6.67 2.64
C HIS A 13 -4.06 7.88 3.46
N GLY A 14 -2.94 7.74 4.18
CA GLY A 14 -2.43 8.78 5.08
C GLY A 14 -1.96 10.07 4.38
N ASP A 15 -1.73 10.02 3.06
CA ASP A 15 -1.44 11.21 2.24
C ASP A 15 -2.66 12.13 2.09
N ALA A 16 -3.88 11.63 2.34
CA ALA A 16 -5.09 12.44 2.37
C ALA A 16 -5.04 13.51 3.49
N GLU A 17 -4.52 13.15 4.67
CA GLU A 17 -4.41 14.05 5.82
C GLU A 17 -3.35 15.14 5.59
N MET A 18 -2.31 14.84 4.79
CA MET A 18 -1.25 15.79 4.45
C MET A 18 -1.75 16.95 3.56
N ARG A 19 -2.84 16.78 2.80
CA ARG A 19 -3.38 17.81 1.89
C ARG A 19 -4.14 18.92 2.62
N ASP A 20 -4.68 18.65 3.80
CA ASP A 20 -5.59 19.56 4.53
C ASP A 20 -4.90 20.41 5.61
N GLY A 21 -3.57 20.56 5.54
CA GLY A 21 -2.83 21.43 6.46
C GLY A 21 -2.35 20.72 7.73
N ALA A 22 -1.68 19.58 7.54
CA ALA A 22 -1.08 18.72 8.55
C ALA A 22 0.12 19.34 9.31
N ALA A 23 -0.03 20.55 9.85
CA ALA A 23 1.00 21.18 10.67
C ALA A 23 1.26 20.33 11.93
N GLY A 24 2.43 19.69 11.99
CA GLY A 24 2.85 18.84 13.11
C GLY A 24 2.76 17.33 12.87
N LEU A 25 2.28 16.88 11.70
CA LEU A 25 2.35 15.46 11.32
C LEU A 25 3.63 15.16 10.54
N ILE A 26 4.15 13.94 10.73
CA ILE A 26 5.26 13.39 9.95
C ILE A 26 4.66 12.54 8.84
N ASP A 27 5.01 12.84 7.60
CA ASP A 27 4.58 12.03 6.46
C ASP A 27 5.27 10.67 6.46
N LEU A 28 4.48 9.63 6.74
CA LEU A 28 4.89 8.22 6.67
C LEU A 28 4.10 7.47 5.57
N ALA A 29 3.38 8.18 4.70
CA ALA A 29 2.62 7.55 3.64
C ALA A 29 3.59 6.92 2.63
N VAL A 30 3.37 5.64 2.32
CA VAL A 30 4.16 4.93 1.32
C VAL A 30 3.53 5.06 -0.06
N ASN A 31 4.35 5.37 -1.05
CA ASN A 31 3.89 5.51 -2.42
C ASN A 31 3.60 4.13 -3.03
N VAL A 32 2.34 3.88 -3.42
CA VAL A 32 1.94 2.73 -4.23
C VAL A 32 1.80 3.16 -5.68
N ARG A 33 2.51 2.49 -6.60
CA ARG A 33 2.45 2.79 -8.04
C ARG A 33 1.68 1.71 -8.80
N THR A 34 0.66 2.13 -9.52
CA THR A 34 -0.03 1.26 -10.49
C THR A 34 0.91 0.91 -11.65
N GLY A 35 0.70 -0.25 -12.27
CA GLY A 35 1.57 -0.72 -13.36
C GLY A 35 2.96 -1.20 -12.92
N THR A 36 3.20 -1.37 -11.61
CA THR A 36 4.41 -1.97 -11.07
C THR A 36 4.09 -3.24 -10.28
N PRO A 37 5.01 -4.22 -10.20
CA PRO A 37 6.31 -4.29 -10.89
C PRO A 37 6.20 -4.62 -12.40
N PRO A 38 7.27 -4.40 -13.21
CA PRO A 38 7.31 -4.83 -14.60
C PRO A 38 7.09 -6.35 -14.75
N GLU A 39 6.53 -6.77 -15.88
CA GLU A 39 6.13 -8.18 -16.10
C GLU A 39 7.30 -9.17 -15.92
N TRP A 40 8.49 -8.82 -16.41
CA TRP A 40 9.67 -9.69 -16.26
C TRP A 40 10.03 -9.94 -14.79
N LEU A 41 9.81 -8.96 -13.91
CA LEU A 41 10.12 -9.08 -12.49
C LEU A 41 9.05 -9.92 -11.78
N ARG A 42 7.78 -9.73 -12.15
CA ARG A 42 6.67 -10.56 -11.69
C ARG A 42 6.93 -12.04 -12.02
N ALA A 43 7.28 -12.34 -13.27
CA ALA A 43 7.59 -13.70 -13.71
C ALA A 43 8.75 -14.30 -12.91
N ARG A 44 9.83 -13.56 -12.71
CA ARG A 44 11.01 -14.04 -11.96
C ARG A 44 10.68 -14.38 -10.50
N ILE A 45 9.85 -13.58 -9.85
CA ILE A 45 9.42 -13.84 -8.47
C ILE A 45 8.54 -15.10 -8.42
N ALA A 46 7.60 -15.24 -9.35
CA ALA A 46 6.74 -16.43 -9.42
C ALA A 46 7.55 -17.74 -9.59
N ASP A 47 8.54 -17.73 -10.49
CA ASP A 47 9.41 -18.90 -10.72
C ASP A 47 10.19 -19.32 -9.47
N SER A 48 10.60 -18.36 -8.64
CA SER A 48 11.35 -18.64 -7.41
C SER A 48 10.55 -19.44 -6.37
N LEU A 49 9.22 -19.37 -6.41
CA LEU A 49 8.35 -20.06 -5.44
C LEU A 49 8.46 -21.58 -5.54
N ALA A 50 8.75 -22.13 -6.72
CA ALA A 50 8.93 -23.56 -6.91
C ALA A 50 10.16 -24.12 -6.15
N GLY A 51 11.17 -23.26 -5.90
CA GLY A 51 12.37 -23.63 -5.15
C GLY A 51 12.26 -23.48 -3.63
N LEU A 52 11.12 -23.00 -3.11
CA LEU A 52 11.01 -22.64 -1.70
C LEU A 52 11.10 -23.84 -0.74
N ALA A 53 10.70 -25.03 -1.20
CA ALA A 53 10.73 -26.26 -0.41
C ALA A 53 12.09 -26.99 -0.46
N ALA A 54 13.14 -26.38 -1.02
CA ALA A 54 14.44 -27.01 -1.21
C ALA A 54 15.38 -26.92 0.01
N TYR A 55 14.89 -26.42 1.16
CA TYR A 55 15.64 -26.32 2.43
C TYR A 55 15.11 -27.35 3.43
#